data_AF-A0A0D3GEF2-F1
#
_entry.id   AF-A0A0D3GEF2-F1
#
_cell.length_a   1.000
_cell.length_b   1.000
_cell.length_c   1.000
_cell.angle_alpha   90.00
_cell.angle_beta   90.00
_cell.angle_gamma   90.00
#
_symmetry.space_group_name_H-M   'P 1'
#
loop_
_entity.id
_entity.type
_entity.pdbx_description
1 polymer ?
#
loop_
_entity_poly.entity_id
_entity_poly.type
_entity_poly.pdbx_seq_one_letter_code
_entity_poly.pdbx_strand_id
1 'polypeptide(L)'
;MDRKWQDYLVAACGLTRAQAARASERMLCADVEGNLAKRVAELGDLGIPRSQIARLVPLAKIPFRSSSLATNLAFWLPVFGSLDSILRALRKNSSLLSANLDKVVKPNLAFLKQCGINARDVASNPNLYSSRLFTSNPMKLRDAVARVEELGMVRGSRVFHRGLIAVAFLSKEAVATKTRLLVELGFSQDDVSVIFRKMPSFLTASEKRIRRAVGFLKGDVGLEERYIARRPVLLLYSLERRLLPRYYLLKVLRTKGLLDCKLCYYSTAALGEKKFIERFVHPYEDHIAGLADAYGSICSGKVANGVAPLLGL
;
A
#
# COMPACT_ATOMS: atom_id res chain seq x y z
N MET A 1 -17.67 -2.86 -37.84
CA MET A 1 -16.74 -3.83 -37.21
C MET A 1 -17.05 -4.05 -35.72
N ASP A 2 -17.35 -2.99 -34.96
CA ASP A 2 -17.53 -3.05 -33.49
C ASP A 2 -18.71 -3.94 -33.01
N ARG A 3 -19.83 -3.98 -33.76
CA ARG A 3 -21.01 -4.79 -33.40
C ARG A 3 -20.74 -6.30 -33.39
N LYS A 4 -19.99 -6.82 -34.37
CA LYS A 4 -19.67 -8.25 -34.49
C LYS A 4 -18.85 -8.78 -33.29
N TRP A 5 -17.94 -7.96 -32.76
CA TRP A 5 -17.17 -8.27 -31.55
C TRP A 5 -18.08 -8.40 -30.33
N GLN A 6 -19.00 -7.45 -30.19
CA GLN A 6 -19.93 -7.42 -29.06
C GLN A 6 -20.87 -8.63 -29.10
N ASP A 7 -21.46 -8.90 -30.26
CA ASP A 7 -22.41 -10.00 -30.47
C ASP A 7 -21.75 -11.36 -30.20
N TYR A 8 -20.50 -11.57 -30.65
CA TYR A 8 -19.75 -12.78 -30.33
C TYR A 8 -19.49 -12.93 -28.82
N LEU A 9 -19.05 -11.86 -28.14
CA LEU A 9 -18.80 -11.91 -26.70
C LEU A 9 -20.09 -12.17 -25.89
N VAL A 10 -21.23 -11.63 -26.35
CA VAL A 10 -22.53 -11.94 -25.75
C VAL A 10 -22.90 -13.41 -26.00
N ALA A 11 -22.85 -13.88 -27.25
CA ALA A 11 -23.30 -15.23 -27.60
C ALA A 11 -22.38 -16.34 -27.09
N ALA A 12 -21.07 -16.19 -27.26
CA ALA A 12 -20.09 -17.21 -26.91
C ALA A 12 -19.72 -17.20 -25.43
N CYS A 13 -19.62 -16.01 -24.82
CA CYS A 13 -19.11 -15.87 -23.45
C CYS A 13 -20.17 -15.41 -22.44
N GLY A 14 -21.37 -15.02 -22.88
CA GLY A 14 -22.45 -14.61 -21.97
C GLY A 14 -22.25 -13.23 -21.35
N LEU A 15 -21.47 -12.34 -21.97
CA LEU A 15 -21.33 -10.95 -21.49
C LEU A 15 -22.64 -10.19 -21.69
N THR A 16 -22.90 -9.19 -20.84
CA THR A 16 -23.95 -8.21 -21.16
C THR A 16 -23.50 -7.32 -22.32
N ARG A 17 -24.45 -6.76 -23.10
CA ARG A 17 -24.13 -5.84 -24.20
C ARG A 17 -23.25 -4.66 -23.73
N ALA A 18 -23.50 -4.12 -22.54
CA ALA A 18 -22.69 -3.05 -21.97
C ALA A 18 -21.24 -3.49 -21.63
N GLN A 19 -21.06 -4.69 -21.10
CA GLN A 19 -19.72 -5.24 -20.83
C GLN A 19 -18.97 -5.52 -22.13
N ALA A 20 -19.66 -6.09 -23.12
CA ALA A 20 -19.11 -6.39 -24.43
C ALA A 20 -18.69 -5.10 -25.16
N ALA A 21 -19.49 -4.04 -25.12
CA ALA A 21 -19.15 -2.75 -25.70
C ALA A 21 -17.92 -2.11 -25.07
N ARG A 22 -17.81 -2.10 -23.74
CA ARG A 22 -16.64 -1.57 -23.04
C ARG A 22 -15.36 -2.37 -23.33
N ALA A 23 -15.49 -3.67 -23.55
CA ALA A 23 -14.38 -4.51 -23.97
C ALA A 23 -13.97 -4.20 -25.43
N SER A 24 -14.94 -4.11 -26.34
CA SER A 24 -14.71 -3.90 -27.78
C SER A 24 -14.17 -2.51 -28.13
N GLU A 25 -14.47 -1.48 -27.33
CA GLU A 25 -13.91 -0.13 -27.50
C GLU A 25 -12.37 -0.10 -27.37
N ARG A 26 -11.80 -1.02 -26.57
CA ARG A 26 -10.34 -1.22 -26.48
C ARG A 26 -9.84 -2.29 -27.47
N MET A 27 -10.80 -2.98 -28.07
CA MET A 27 -10.88 -4.04 -29.11
C MET A 27 -10.72 -3.64 -30.58
N LEU A 28 -10.88 -2.36 -30.91
CA LEU A 28 -11.24 -1.82 -32.23
C LEU A 28 -10.42 -2.22 -33.48
N CYS A 29 -9.19 -2.72 -33.36
CA CYS A 29 -8.32 -3.04 -34.51
C CYS A 29 -8.07 -4.55 -34.76
N ALA A 30 -8.75 -5.46 -34.04
CA ALA A 30 -8.56 -6.90 -34.23
C ALA A 30 -9.71 -7.51 -35.05
N ASP A 31 -9.40 -8.58 -35.80
CA ASP A 31 -10.40 -9.40 -36.49
C ASP A 31 -11.08 -10.41 -35.54
N VAL A 32 -12.40 -10.58 -35.67
CA VAL A 32 -13.21 -11.44 -34.77
C VAL A 32 -12.88 -12.91 -34.99
N GLU A 33 -12.80 -13.35 -36.24
CA GLU A 33 -12.66 -14.76 -36.59
C GLU A 33 -11.19 -15.20 -36.44
N GLY A 34 -10.25 -14.42 -36.97
CA GLY A 34 -8.82 -14.74 -36.92
C GLY A 34 -8.17 -14.54 -35.54
N ASN A 35 -8.78 -13.74 -34.65
CA ASN A 35 -8.19 -13.44 -33.35
C ASN A 35 -9.08 -13.87 -32.18
N LEU A 36 -10.30 -13.31 -32.03
CA LEU A 36 -11.09 -13.52 -30.81
C LEU A 36 -11.51 -14.98 -30.62
N ALA A 37 -12.08 -15.61 -31.65
CA ALA A 37 -12.52 -17.00 -31.58
C ALA A 37 -11.36 -17.95 -31.29
N LYS A 38 -10.21 -17.70 -31.92
CA LYS A 38 -8.98 -18.44 -31.67
C LYS A 38 -8.51 -18.33 -30.22
N ARG A 39 -8.51 -17.13 -29.63
CA ARG A 39 -8.11 -16.93 -28.23
C ARG A 39 -9.08 -17.60 -27.27
N VAL A 40 -10.39 -17.53 -27.53
CA VAL A 40 -11.40 -18.23 -26.71
C VAL A 40 -11.21 -19.74 -26.79
N ALA A 41 -10.93 -20.29 -27.97
CA ALA A 41 -10.64 -21.71 -28.15
C ALA A 41 -9.40 -22.15 -27.36
N GLU A 42 -8.27 -21.43 -27.51
CA GLU A 42 -7.03 -21.73 -26.77
C GLU A 42 -7.21 -21.66 -25.24
N LEU A 43 -8.05 -20.75 -24.74
CA LEU A 43 -8.39 -20.70 -23.31
C LEU A 43 -9.30 -21.85 -22.90
N GLY A 44 -10.19 -22.30 -23.79
CA GLY A 44 -11.00 -23.50 -23.62
C GLY A 44 -10.14 -24.76 -23.52
N ASP A 45 -9.08 -24.86 -24.32
CA ASP A 45 -8.12 -25.97 -24.28
C ASP A 45 -7.34 -26.03 -22.95
N LEU A 46 -7.22 -24.91 -22.23
CA LEU A 46 -6.72 -24.86 -20.85
C LEU A 46 -7.75 -25.27 -19.80
N GLY A 47 -8.94 -25.73 -20.22
CA GLY A 47 -10.04 -26.09 -19.35
C GLY A 47 -10.77 -24.90 -18.73
N ILE A 48 -10.61 -23.67 -19.27
CA ILE A 48 -11.27 -22.49 -18.74
C ILE A 48 -12.68 -22.37 -19.34
N PRO A 49 -13.76 -22.45 -18.53
CA PRO A 49 -15.13 -22.32 -19.04
C PRO A 49 -15.37 -20.97 -19.71
N ARG A 50 -16.25 -20.92 -20.72
CA ARG A 50 -16.57 -19.66 -21.42
C ARG A 50 -17.10 -18.56 -20.49
N SER A 51 -17.85 -18.92 -19.45
CA SER A 51 -18.32 -18.00 -18.40
C SER A 51 -17.16 -17.38 -17.58
N GLN A 52 -16.05 -18.09 -17.45
CA GLN A 52 -14.84 -17.62 -16.78
C GLN A 52 -13.98 -16.77 -17.71
N ILE A 53 -13.88 -17.15 -18.99
CA ILE A 53 -13.26 -16.33 -20.04
C ILE A 53 -13.94 -14.96 -20.11
N ALA A 54 -15.26 -14.92 -19.98
CA ALA A 54 -16.04 -13.68 -19.96
C ALA A 54 -15.55 -12.67 -18.91
N ARG A 55 -15.18 -13.17 -17.72
CA ARG A 55 -14.69 -12.36 -16.60
C ARG A 55 -13.27 -11.86 -16.83
N LEU A 56 -12.48 -12.56 -17.64
CA LEU A 56 -11.12 -12.20 -18.01
C LEU A 56 -11.08 -11.07 -19.04
N VAL A 57 -11.96 -11.09 -20.05
CA VAL A 57 -12.00 -10.12 -21.16
C VAL A 57 -11.85 -8.65 -20.70
N PRO A 58 -12.65 -8.12 -19.75
CA PRO A 58 -12.56 -6.72 -19.34
C PRO A 58 -11.24 -6.36 -18.63
N LEU A 59 -10.56 -7.35 -18.05
CA LEU A 59 -9.28 -7.18 -17.35
C LEU A 59 -8.09 -7.31 -18.30
N ALA A 60 -8.19 -8.23 -19.27
CA ALA A 60 -7.12 -8.55 -20.19
C ALA A 60 -6.86 -7.45 -21.22
N LYS A 61 -7.89 -6.72 -21.67
CA LYS A 61 -7.76 -5.59 -22.63
C LYS A 61 -6.93 -6.00 -23.85
N ILE A 62 -5.89 -5.22 -24.19
CA ILE A 62 -5.00 -5.45 -25.34
C ILE A 62 -4.34 -6.84 -25.32
N PRO A 63 -3.77 -7.31 -24.19
CA PRO A 63 -3.26 -8.69 -24.06
C PRO A 63 -4.20 -9.80 -24.53
N PHE A 64 -5.52 -9.60 -24.49
CA PHE A 64 -6.47 -10.61 -24.96
C PHE A 64 -6.27 -10.95 -26.45
N ARG A 65 -5.70 -10.04 -27.24
CA ARG A 65 -5.40 -10.27 -28.66
C ARG A 65 -4.13 -11.10 -28.90
N SER A 66 -3.29 -11.23 -27.89
CA SER A 66 -1.96 -11.79 -28.04
C SER A 66 -2.00 -13.32 -28.03
N SER A 67 -1.21 -13.94 -28.89
CA SER A 67 -0.99 -15.39 -28.86
C SER A 67 -0.27 -15.88 -27.60
N SER A 68 0.36 -14.99 -26.85
CA SER A 68 0.95 -15.33 -25.55
C SER A 68 -0.07 -15.41 -24.42
N LEU A 69 -1.34 -15.02 -24.63
CA LEU A 69 -2.37 -14.98 -23.57
C LEU A 69 -2.54 -16.33 -22.89
N ALA A 70 -2.82 -17.38 -23.68
CA ALA A 70 -3.03 -18.72 -23.17
C ALA A 70 -1.76 -19.25 -22.48
N THR A 71 -0.60 -19.04 -23.10
CA THR A 71 0.70 -19.44 -22.53
C THR A 71 0.96 -18.76 -21.17
N ASN A 72 0.68 -17.46 -21.05
CA ASN A 72 0.84 -16.72 -19.81
C ASN A 72 -0.13 -17.20 -18.71
N LEU A 73 -1.40 -17.44 -19.05
CA LEU A 73 -2.37 -17.97 -18.09
C LEU A 73 -2.00 -19.38 -17.62
N ALA A 74 -1.62 -20.26 -18.55
CA ALA A 74 -1.15 -21.60 -18.22
C ALA A 74 0.02 -21.56 -17.24
N PHE A 75 0.95 -20.63 -17.43
CA PHE A 75 2.07 -20.42 -16.51
C PHE A 75 1.62 -19.94 -15.12
N TRP A 76 0.67 -19.00 -15.05
CA TRP A 76 0.24 -18.41 -13.78
C TRP A 76 -0.74 -19.27 -12.98
N LEU A 77 -1.51 -20.16 -13.63
CA LEU A 77 -2.49 -21.02 -12.97
C LEU A 77 -1.89 -21.84 -11.81
N PRO A 78 -0.76 -22.57 -11.97
CA PRO A 78 -0.11 -23.30 -10.87
C PRO A 78 0.50 -22.41 -9.78
N VAL A 79 0.76 -21.13 -10.08
CA VAL A 79 1.35 -20.17 -9.13
C VAL A 79 0.27 -19.54 -8.26
N PHE A 80 -0.84 -19.12 -8.87
CA PHE A 80 -1.96 -18.46 -8.19
C PHE A 80 -3.03 -19.44 -7.68
N GLY A 81 -2.96 -20.70 -8.10
CA GLY A 81 -3.85 -21.80 -7.68
C GLY A 81 -5.24 -21.77 -8.32
N SER A 82 -5.72 -20.60 -8.76
CA SER A 82 -7.01 -20.48 -9.43
C SER A 82 -7.07 -19.29 -10.37
N LEU A 83 -7.96 -19.36 -11.36
CA LEU A 83 -8.24 -18.22 -12.24
C LEU A 83 -8.78 -17.03 -11.44
N ASP A 84 -9.62 -17.24 -10.43
CA ASP A 84 -10.14 -16.15 -9.58
C ASP A 84 -9.01 -15.35 -8.91
N SER A 85 -7.98 -16.02 -8.41
CA SER A 85 -6.79 -15.36 -7.85
C SER A 85 -6.04 -14.56 -8.92
N ILE A 86 -5.91 -15.09 -10.14
CA ILE A 86 -5.33 -14.36 -11.27
C ILE A 86 -6.17 -13.12 -11.60
N LEU A 87 -7.49 -13.24 -11.72
CA LEU A 87 -8.38 -12.10 -12.01
C LEU A 87 -8.26 -10.99 -10.96
N ARG A 88 -8.12 -11.35 -9.67
CA ARG A 88 -7.83 -10.38 -8.61
C ARG A 88 -6.46 -9.72 -8.80
N ALA A 89 -5.44 -10.48 -9.17
CA ALA A 89 -4.09 -9.97 -9.41
C ALA A 89 -4.03 -9.02 -10.61
N LEU A 90 -4.75 -9.33 -11.69
CA LEU A 90 -4.81 -8.51 -12.90
C LEU A 90 -5.32 -7.08 -12.67
N ARG A 91 -6.14 -6.87 -11.64
CA ARG A 91 -6.58 -5.52 -11.23
C ARG A 91 -5.43 -4.64 -10.73
N LYS A 92 -4.35 -5.24 -10.26
CA LYS A 92 -3.15 -4.55 -9.76
C LYS A 92 -1.95 -4.70 -10.69
N ASN A 93 -1.92 -5.77 -11.48
CA ASN A 93 -0.84 -6.10 -12.40
C ASN A 93 -1.38 -6.68 -13.73
N SER A 94 -1.72 -5.81 -14.68
CA SER A 94 -2.14 -6.25 -16.02
C SER A 94 -1.01 -6.92 -16.81
N SER A 95 0.25 -6.68 -16.45
CA SER A 95 1.42 -7.21 -17.16
C SER A 95 1.59 -8.72 -16.98
N LEU A 96 0.84 -9.37 -16.08
CA LEU A 96 0.83 -10.84 -15.97
C LEU A 96 0.47 -11.53 -17.29
N LEU A 97 -0.34 -10.89 -18.15
CA LEU A 97 -0.76 -11.46 -19.43
C LEU A 97 0.11 -11.06 -20.62
N SER A 98 1.07 -10.16 -20.44
CA SER A 98 1.88 -9.62 -21.54
C SER A 98 3.39 -9.68 -21.33
N ALA A 99 3.85 -9.83 -20.08
CA ALA A 99 5.27 -9.94 -19.79
C ALA A 99 5.86 -11.21 -20.44
N ASN A 100 7.06 -11.09 -20.97
CA ASN A 100 7.77 -12.23 -21.56
C ASN A 100 8.18 -13.23 -20.46
N LEU A 101 7.76 -14.48 -20.57
CA LEU A 101 7.98 -15.47 -19.52
C LEU A 101 9.47 -15.78 -19.32
N ASP A 102 10.23 -15.95 -20.40
CA ASP A 102 11.63 -16.41 -20.32
C ASP A 102 12.61 -15.28 -20.00
N LYS A 103 12.36 -14.09 -20.54
CA LYS A 103 13.25 -12.93 -20.39
C LYS A 103 12.97 -12.11 -19.13
N VAL A 104 11.75 -12.17 -18.59
CA VAL A 104 11.33 -11.34 -17.45
C VAL A 104 10.81 -12.18 -16.29
N VAL A 105 9.74 -12.94 -16.50
CA VAL A 105 9.02 -13.57 -15.39
C VAL A 105 9.85 -14.64 -14.69
N LYS A 106 10.33 -15.66 -15.40
CA LYS A 106 11.10 -16.76 -14.83
C LYS A 106 12.38 -16.26 -14.13
N PRO A 107 13.20 -15.37 -14.74
CA PRO A 107 14.36 -14.78 -14.05
C PRO A 107 13.98 -14.01 -12.78
N ASN A 108 12.91 -13.20 -12.82
CA ASN A 108 12.45 -12.46 -11.65
C ASN A 108 11.99 -13.39 -10.53
N LEU A 109 11.21 -14.43 -10.84
CA LEU A 109 10.75 -15.40 -9.84
C LEU A 109 11.93 -16.15 -9.21
N ALA A 110 12.92 -16.55 -10.00
CA ALA A 110 14.14 -17.19 -9.50
C ALA A 110 14.92 -16.24 -8.57
N PHE A 111 15.09 -14.98 -8.98
CA PHE A 111 15.80 -13.98 -8.18
C PHE A 111 15.04 -13.61 -6.89
N LEU A 112 13.71 -13.45 -6.95
CA LEU A 112 12.87 -13.21 -5.77
C LEU A 112 12.94 -14.39 -4.80
N LYS A 113 12.98 -15.63 -5.30
CA LYS A 113 13.19 -16.82 -4.48
C LYS A 113 14.53 -16.78 -3.74
N GLN A 114 15.61 -16.34 -4.39
CA GLN A 114 16.92 -16.12 -3.75
C GLN A 114 16.86 -15.02 -2.67
N CYS A 115 15.93 -14.07 -2.79
CA CYS A 115 15.67 -13.04 -1.78
C CYS A 115 14.72 -13.52 -0.65
N GLY A 116 14.27 -14.78 -0.68
CA GLY A 116 13.33 -15.34 0.28
C GLY A 116 11.86 -15.00 0.02
N ILE A 117 11.52 -14.58 -1.20
CA ILE A 117 10.14 -14.23 -1.59
C ILE A 117 9.60 -15.34 -2.52
N ASN A 118 8.68 -16.14 -1.99
CA ASN A 118 8.02 -17.19 -2.78
C ASN A 118 6.83 -16.62 -3.57
N ALA A 119 6.71 -17.02 -4.84
CA ALA A 119 5.64 -16.58 -5.71
C ALA A 119 4.24 -16.97 -5.18
N ARG A 120 4.12 -18.18 -4.60
CA ARG A 120 2.86 -18.68 -4.03
C ARG A 120 2.43 -17.88 -2.79
N ASP A 121 3.38 -17.50 -1.94
CA ASP A 121 3.09 -16.68 -0.74
C ASP A 121 2.61 -15.27 -1.13
N VAL A 122 3.18 -14.72 -2.19
CA VAL A 122 2.73 -13.45 -2.76
C VAL A 122 1.35 -13.61 -3.40
N ALA A 123 1.11 -14.71 -4.11
CA ALA A 123 -0.15 -14.98 -4.79
C ALA A 123 -1.31 -15.32 -3.83
N SER A 124 -1.03 -15.83 -2.63
CA SER A 124 -2.02 -16.08 -1.59
C SER A 124 -2.35 -14.84 -0.74
N ASN A 125 -1.56 -13.77 -0.87
CA ASN A 125 -1.77 -12.53 -0.12
C ASN A 125 -3.00 -11.76 -0.64
N PRO A 126 -3.91 -11.28 0.22
CA PRO A 126 -5.02 -10.43 -0.20
C PRO A 126 -4.58 -9.16 -0.93
N ASN A 127 -3.43 -8.60 -0.55
CA ASN A 127 -2.84 -7.46 -1.24
C ASN A 127 -1.90 -7.91 -2.36
N LEU A 128 -2.49 -8.14 -3.53
CA LEU A 128 -1.78 -8.62 -4.73
C LEU A 128 -0.95 -7.54 -5.44
N TYR A 129 -0.72 -6.37 -4.84
CA TYR A 129 0.14 -5.33 -5.40
C TYR A 129 1.58 -5.83 -5.60
N SER A 130 2.07 -6.70 -4.72
CA SER A 130 3.41 -7.31 -4.81
C SER A 130 3.61 -8.18 -6.04
N SER A 131 2.53 -8.68 -6.67
CA SER A 131 2.63 -9.46 -7.92
C SER A 131 3.29 -8.67 -9.05
N ARG A 132 3.30 -7.33 -8.97
CA ARG A 132 4.02 -6.45 -9.90
C ARG A 132 5.53 -6.71 -9.93
N LEU A 133 6.10 -7.22 -8.84
CA LEU A 133 7.53 -7.59 -8.80
C LEU A 133 7.86 -8.69 -9.81
N PHE A 134 6.92 -9.58 -10.12
CA PHE A 134 7.15 -10.69 -11.04
C PHE A 134 7.36 -10.22 -12.49
N THR A 135 6.74 -9.11 -12.84
CA THR A 135 6.72 -8.56 -14.21
C THR A 135 7.52 -7.27 -14.35
N SER A 136 8.23 -6.85 -13.29
CA SER A 136 9.13 -5.71 -13.32
C SER A 136 10.28 -5.94 -14.29
N ASN A 137 10.86 -4.87 -14.83
CA ASN A 137 12.12 -4.98 -15.55
C ASN A 137 13.19 -5.64 -14.63
N PRO A 138 13.90 -6.68 -15.08
CA PRO A 138 14.83 -7.42 -14.22
C PRO A 138 15.96 -6.57 -13.62
N MET A 139 16.49 -5.60 -14.36
CA MET A 139 17.52 -4.68 -13.86
C MET A 139 16.95 -3.78 -12.76
N LYS A 140 15.77 -3.18 -12.99
CA LYS A 140 15.10 -2.36 -11.98
C LYS A 140 14.75 -3.15 -10.71
N LEU A 141 14.42 -4.43 -10.84
CA LEU A 141 14.15 -5.29 -9.70
C LEU A 141 15.43 -5.54 -8.88
N ARG A 142 16.57 -5.78 -9.54
CA ARG A 142 17.88 -5.92 -8.88
C ARG A 142 18.31 -4.63 -8.19
N ASP A 143 18.14 -3.48 -8.86
CA ASP A 143 18.43 -2.16 -8.27
C ASP A 143 17.57 -1.89 -7.04
N ALA A 144 16.29 -2.28 -7.08
CA ALA A 144 15.39 -2.16 -5.94
C ALA A 144 15.84 -3.04 -4.77
N VAL A 145 16.27 -4.27 -5.03
CA VAL A 145 16.83 -5.17 -4.01
C VAL A 145 18.09 -4.56 -3.39
N ALA A 146 19.04 -4.10 -4.20
CA ALA A 146 20.26 -3.46 -3.70
C ALA A 146 19.94 -2.25 -2.80
N ARG A 147 18.97 -1.42 -3.19
CA ARG A 147 18.53 -0.26 -2.40
C ARG A 147 17.92 -0.65 -1.05
N VAL A 148 17.17 -1.75 -1.00
CA VAL A 148 16.62 -2.26 0.26
C VAL A 148 17.74 -2.70 1.20
N GLU A 149 18.78 -3.33 0.65
CA GLU A 149 19.97 -3.77 1.40
C GLU A 149 20.79 -2.59 1.90
N GLU A 150 21.02 -1.57 1.08
CA GLU A 150 21.65 -0.30 1.46
C GLU A 150 20.92 0.40 2.62
N LEU A 151 19.59 0.26 2.69
CA LEU A 151 18.76 0.77 3.79
C LEU A 151 18.69 -0.18 5.02
N GLY A 152 19.59 -1.17 5.07
CA GLY A 152 19.82 -2.02 6.23
C GLY A 152 18.89 -3.22 6.36
N MET A 153 18.12 -3.57 5.32
CA MET A 153 17.29 -4.78 5.34
C MET A 153 18.04 -6.00 4.81
N VAL A 154 17.92 -7.11 5.54
CA VAL A 154 18.55 -8.38 5.18
C VAL A 154 17.55 -9.25 4.40
N ARG A 155 18.00 -9.87 3.30
CA ARG A 155 17.22 -10.84 2.51
C ARG A 155 16.69 -11.97 3.39
N GLY A 156 15.55 -12.56 3.01
CA GLY A 156 14.91 -13.63 3.78
C GLY A 156 14.21 -13.19 5.08
N SER A 157 14.43 -11.97 5.56
CA SER A 157 13.67 -11.45 6.70
C SER A 157 12.21 -11.17 6.30
N ARG A 158 11.26 -11.38 7.23
CA ARG A 158 9.82 -11.10 6.99
C ARG A 158 9.55 -9.65 6.58
N VAL A 159 10.41 -8.71 7.00
CA VAL A 159 10.29 -7.28 6.69
C VAL A 159 10.88 -6.91 5.33
N PHE A 160 11.79 -7.73 4.79
CA PHE A 160 12.44 -7.49 3.49
C PHE A 160 11.44 -7.31 2.36
N HIS A 161 10.47 -8.23 2.27
CA HIS A 161 9.41 -8.16 1.26
C HIS A 161 8.65 -6.82 1.32
N ARG A 162 8.35 -6.31 2.53
CA ARG A 162 7.66 -5.02 2.70
C ARG A 162 8.53 -3.85 2.25
N GLY A 163 9.82 -3.86 2.57
CA GLY A 163 10.78 -2.87 2.09
C GLY A 163 10.91 -2.86 0.58
N LEU A 164 11.04 -4.04 -0.03
CA LEU A 164 11.16 -4.19 -1.47
C LEU A 164 9.95 -3.63 -2.20
N ILE A 165 8.74 -3.96 -1.78
CA ILE A 165 7.53 -3.39 -2.38
C ILE A 165 7.52 -1.87 -2.28
N ALA A 166 7.97 -1.31 -1.15
CA ALA A 166 7.95 0.13 -0.91
C ALA A 166 8.90 0.91 -1.84
N VAL A 167 10.02 0.32 -2.26
CA VAL A 167 11.00 0.99 -3.13
C VAL A 167 10.95 0.55 -4.59
N ALA A 168 10.43 -0.65 -4.90
CA ALA A 168 10.51 -1.25 -6.24
C ALA A 168 9.84 -0.43 -7.34
N PHE A 169 8.92 0.46 -6.97
CA PHE A 169 8.17 1.31 -7.89
C PHE A 169 8.47 2.80 -7.68
N LEU A 170 9.54 3.13 -6.96
CA LEU A 170 10.02 4.49 -6.75
C LEU A 170 11.37 4.69 -7.46
N SER A 171 11.58 5.89 -8.00
CA SER A 171 12.89 6.25 -8.54
C SER A 171 13.95 6.31 -7.44
N LYS A 172 15.23 6.20 -7.82
CA LYS A 172 16.34 6.29 -6.88
C LYS A 172 16.33 7.64 -6.17
N GLU A 173 16.04 8.68 -6.94
CA GLU A 173 15.93 10.06 -6.52
C GLU A 173 14.80 10.23 -5.51
N ALA A 174 13.62 9.64 -5.75
CA ALA A 174 12.48 9.73 -4.83
C ALA A 174 12.81 9.14 -3.45
N VAL A 175 13.51 7.99 -3.41
CA VAL A 175 13.95 7.40 -2.15
C VAL A 175 15.03 8.27 -1.49
N ALA A 176 16.03 8.72 -2.26
CA ALA A 176 17.10 9.58 -1.75
C ALA A 176 16.57 10.89 -1.17
N THR A 177 15.61 11.55 -1.82
CA THR A 177 14.97 12.77 -1.31
C THR A 177 14.30 12.52 0.05
N LYS A 178 13.60 11.39 0.22
CA LYS A 178 12.98 11.05 1.51
C LYS A 178 14.00 10.74 2.60
N THR A 179 15.09 10.07 2.26
CA THR A 179 16.18 9.80 3.21
C THR A 179 16.87 11.11 3.62
N ARG A 180 17.20 11.98 2.66
CA ARG A 180 17.82 13.29 2.92
C ARG A 180 16.94 14.18 3.80
N LEU A 181 15.64 14.21 3.55
CA LEU A 181 14.67 14.92 4.39
C LEU A 181 14.78 14.53 5.87
N LEU A 182 14.92 13.23 6.18
CA LEU A 182 15.07 12.81 7.57
C LEU A 182 16.40 13.26 8.16
N VAL A 183 17.48 13.22 7.38
CA VAL A 183 18.80 13.73 7.82
C VAL A 183 18.75 15.24 8.08
N GLU A 184 18.14 16.02 7.20
CA GLU A 184 17.89 17.47 7.40
C GLU A 184 17.08 17.76 8.67
N LEU A 185 16.21 16.84 9.08
CA LEU A 185 15.40 16.95 10.29
C LEU A 185 16.13 16.48 11.56
N GLY A 186 17.40 16.09 11.44
CA GLY A 186 18.31 15.72 12.54
C GLY A 186 18.46 14.23 12.79
N PHE A 187 17.85 13.37 11.97
CA PHE A 187 18.02 11.91 12.12
C PHE A 187 19.36 11.44 11.56
N SER A 188 20.04 10.53 12.28
CA SER A 188 21.24 9.87 11.76
C SER A 188 20.91 8.89 10.62
N GLN A 189 21.90 8.46 9.83
CA GLN A 189 21.71 7.42 8.82
C GLN A 189 21.22 6.10 9.43
N ASP A 190 21.68 5.78 10.64
CA ASP A 190 21.20 4.61 11.39
C ASP A 190 19.73 4.74 11.77
N ASP A 191 19.30 5.93 12.19
CA ASP A 191 17.89 6.21 12.49
C ASP A 191 17.03 6.07 11.24
N VAL A 192 17.49 6.57 10.08
CA VAL A 192 16.77 6.39 8.81
C VAL A 192 16.61 4.90 8.48
N SER A 193 17.67 4.11 8.67
CA SER A 193 17.62 2.66 8.48
C SER A 193 16.66 1.98 9.45
N VAL A 194 16.58 2.43 10.72
CA VAL A 194 15.59 1.95 11.69
C VAL A 194 14.16 2.31 11.28
N ILE A 195 13.94 3.55 10.83
CA ILE A 195 12.65 4.05 10.35
C ILE A 195 12.18 3.21 9.15
N PHE A 196 13.04 3.04 8.15
CA PHE A 196 12.72 2.25 6.96
C PHE A 196 12.39 0.80 7.30
N ARG A 197 13.20 0.14 8.14
CA ARG A 197 12.95 -1.24 8.59
C ARG A 197 11.62 -1.43 9.29
N LYS A 198 11.24 -0.48 10.15
CA LYS A 198 9.99 -0.56 10.92
C LYS A 198 8.77 -0.09 10.14
N MET A 199 8.94 0.84 9.20
CA MET A 199 7.84 1.47 8.46
C MET A 199 8.26 1.90 7.05
N PRO A 200 8.44 0.96 6.11
CA PRO A 200 8.83 1.29 4.73
C PRO A 200 7.86 2.25 4.02
N SER A 201 6.59 2.25 4.43
CA SER A 201 5.54 3.12 3.90
C SER A 201 5.78 4.60 4.18
N PHE A 202 6.76 5.00 4.99
CA PHE A 202 7.11 6.42 5.17
C PHE A 202 7.49 7.08 3.85
N LEU A 203 8.03 6.33 2.89
CA LEU A 203 8.41 6.82 1.57
C LEU A 203 7.22 7.40 0.77
N THR A 204 6.00 6.96 1.07
CA THR A 204 4.79 7.47 0.41
C THR A 204 4.17 8.66 1.14
N ALA A 205 4.68 9.05 2.32
CA ALA A 205 4.18 10.21 3.05
C ALA A 205 4.68 11.52 2.41
N SER A 206 3.84 12.56 2.44
CA SER A 206 4.25 13.88 1.95
C SER A 206 5.31 14.50 2.86
N GLU A 207 6.22 15.28 2.27
CA GLU A 207 7.30 15.93 3.04
C GLU A 207 6.75 16.91 4.06
N LYS A 208 5.73 17.69 3.65
CA LYS A 208 5.00 18.61 4.55
C LYS A 208 4.48 17.88 5.78
N ARG A 209 3.93 16.68 5.62
CA ARG A 209 3.45 15.87 6.75
C ARG A 209 4.60 15.49 7.68
N ILE A 210 5.69 14.95 7.12
CA ILE A 210 6.86 14.51 7.89
C ILE A 210 7.45 15.69 8.67
N ARG A 211 7.72 16.83 8.01
CA ARG A 211 8.28 18.03 8.64
C ARG A 211 7.40 18.52 9.80
N ARG A 212 6.08 18.60 9.61
CA ARG A 212 5.16 19.02 10.68
C ARG A 212 5.12 18.05 11.85
N ALA A 213 5.06 16.74 11.58
CA ALA A 213 5.05 15.74 12.64
C ALA A 213 6.36 15.75 13.43
N VAL A 214 7.51 15.81 12.76
CA VAL A 214 8.82 15.87 13.42
C VAL A 214 8.97 17.18 14.22
N GLY A 215 8.59 18.32 13.64
CA GLY A 215 8.64 19.62 14.30
C GLY A 215 7.85 19.62 15.61
N PHE A 216 6.62 19.09 15.60
CA PHE A 216 5.81 18.96 16.79
C PHE A 216 6.40 17.98 17.82
N LEU A 217 6.81 16.79 17.38
CA LEU A 217 7.33 15.75 18.29
C LEU A 217 8.65 16.16 18.96
N LYS A 218 9.51 16.90 18.25
CA LYS A 218 10.77 17.40 18.80
C LYS A 218 10.58 18.69 19.60
N GLY A 219 9.89 19.67 19.01
CA GLY A 219 9.72 21.01 19.59
C GLY A 219 8.77 21.04 20.77
N ASP A 220 7.49 20.70 20.53
CA ASP A 220 6.45 20.81 21.56
C ASP A 220 6.48 19.65 22.57
N VAL A 221 6.70 18.42 22.08
CA VAL A 221 6.69 17.22 22.93
C VAL A 221 8.05 16.96 23.59
N GLY A 222 9.15 17.42 22.99
CA GLY A 222 10.50 17.24 23.54
C GLY A 222 11.07 15.83 23.34
N LEU A 223 10.68 15.11 22.29
CA LEU A 223 11.18 13.76 22.02
C LEU A 223 12.49 13.77 21.22
N GLU A 224 13.45 12.96 21.64
CA GLU A 224 14.68 12.69 20.90
C GLU A 224 14.42 11.96 19.57
N GLU A 225 15.27 12.22 18.58
CA GLU A 225 15.24 11.61 17.25
C GLU A 225 15.27 10.09 17.35
N ARG A 226 16.16 9.54 18.18
CA ARG A 226 16.28 8.08 18.37
C ARG A 226 15.01 7.46 18.94
N TYR A 227 14.27 8.20 19.78
CA TYR A 227 12.98 7.73 20.31
C TYR A 227 11.94 7.65 19.18
N ILE A 228 11.86 8.69 18.35
CA ILE A 228 10.95 8.79 17.20
C ILE A 228 11.30 7.74 16.15
N ALA A 229 12.59 7.56 15.84
CA ALA A 229 13.09 6.62 14.83
C ALA A 229 12.71 5.18 15.17
N ARG A 230 12.76 4.81 16.45
CA ARG A 230 12.31 3.48 16.93
C ARG A 230 10.79 3.30 16.87
N ARG A 231 10.01 4.38 16.68
CA ARG A 231 8.53 4.43 16.70
C ARG A 231 7.98 5.28 15.54
N PRO A 232 8.36 4.96 14.29
CA PRO A 232 8.15 5.86 13.15
C PRO A 232 6.67 6.06 12.81
N VAL A 233 5.77 5.19 13.29
CA VAL A 233 4.32 5.34 13.11
C VAL A 233 3.79 6.65 13.71
N LEU A 234 4.50 7.26 14.67
CA LEU A 234 4.18 8.59 15.17
C LEU A 234 4.13 9.63 14.04
N LEU A 235 4.95 9.48 12.99
CA LEU A 235 4.95 10.36 11.81
C LEU A 235 3.72 10.18 10.91
N LEU A 236 3.00 9.05 11.05
CA LEU A 236 1.80 8.71 10.28
C LEU A 236 0.49 8.86 11.05
N TYR A 237 0.52 9.14 12.36
CA TYR A 237 -0.68 9.58 13.07
C TYR A 237 -1.08 10.99 12.65
N SER A 238 -2.38 11.28 12.61
CA SER A 238 -2.86 12.64 12.34
C SER A 238 -2.35 13.57 13.42
N LEU A 239 -1.68 14.63 13.00
CA LEU A 239 -1.17 15.63 13.92
C LEU A 239 -2.33 16.34 14.62
N GLU A 240 -3.31 16.79 13.85
CA GLU A 240 -4.45 17.60 14.29
C GLU A 240 -5.50 16.79 15.04
N ARG A 241 -5.76 15.56 14.60
CA ARG A 241 -6.87 14.75 15.12
C ARG A 241 -6.45 13.71 16.15
N ARG A 242 -5.14 13.54 16.39
CA ARG A 242 -4.64 12.52 17.31
C ARG A 242 -3.48 12.99 18.16
N LEU A 243 -2.39 13.49 17.58
CA LEU A 243 -1.19 13.79 18.37
C LEU A 243 -1.37 15.06 19.23
N LEU A 244 -1.81 16.16 18.62
CA LEU A 244 -2.06 17.43 19.31
C LEU A 244 -3.15 17.29 20.39
N PRO A 245 -4.37 16.79 20.10
CA PRO A 245 -5.44 16.74 21.09
C PRO A 245 -5.03 15.95 22.33
N ARG A 246 -4.37 14.80 22.12
CA ARG A 246 -3.92 13.94 23.20
C ARG A 246 -2.76 14.53 23.99
N TYR A 247 -1.83 15.22 23.34
CA TYR A 247 -0.73 15.90 24.03
C TYR A 247 -1.25 17.01 24.95
N TYR A 248 -2.11 17.89 24.42
CA TYR A 248 -2.63 19.02 25.21
C TYR A 248 -3.57 18.56 26.32
N LEU A 249 -4.46 17.59 26.06
CA LEU A 249 -5.27 16.99 27.11
C LEU A 249 -4.42 16.49 28.27
N LEU A 250 -3.39 15.67 27.97
CA LEU A 250 -2.50 15.13 29.00
C LEU A 250 -1.67 16.23 29.70
N LYS A 251 -1.35 17.33 29.00
CA LYS A 251 -0.69 18.49 29.60
C LYS A 251 -1.59 19.17 30.62
N VAL A 252 -2.87 19.39 30.30
CA VAL A 252 -3.87 19.97 31.20
C VAL A 252 -4.13 19.11 32.42
N LEU A 253 -4.29 17.80 32.24
CA LEU A 253 -4.51 16.88 33.36
C LEU A 253 -3.34 16.93 34.34
N ARG A 254 -2.09 17.06 33.86
CA ARG A 254 -0.91 17.23 34.71
C ARG A 254 -0.88 18.57 35.41
N THR A 255 -1.15 19.68 34.72
CA THR A 255 -1.13 21.02 35.34
C THR A 255 -2.23 21.19 36.38
N LYS A 256 -3.35 20.47 36.25
CA LYS A 256 -4.42 20.41 37.26
C LYS A 256 -4.16 19.40 38.39
N GLY A 257 -3.02 18.70 38.40
CA GLY A 257 -2.70 17.69 39.40
C GLY A 257 -3.56 16.41 39.33
N LEU A 258 -4.32 16.21 38.25
CA LEU A 258 -5.19 15.05 38.04
C LEU A 258 -4.43 13.83 37.51
N LEU A 259 -3.17 14.01 37.08
CA LEU A 259 -2.35 12.97 36.50
C LEU A 259 -0.91 13.05 37.01
N ASP A 260 -0.55 12.18 37.96
CA ASP A 260 0.77 12.19 38.62
C ASP A 260 1.79 11.20 38.00
N CYS A 261 1.37 10.39 37.02
CA CYS A 261 2.25 9.38 36.43
C CYS A 261 2.96 9.84 35.15
N LYS A 262 4.24 9.46 35.02
CA LYS A 262 5.00 9.64 33.78
C LYS A 262 4.56 8.62 32.72
N LEU A 263 3.71 9.07 31.80
CA LEU A 263 3.23 8.25 30.69
C LEU A 263 4.22 8.23 29.52
N CYS A 264 4.43 7.06 28.94
CA CYS A 264 5.14 6.91 27.67
C CYS A 264 4.31 7.52 26.53
N TYR A 265 4.83 8.55 25.85
CA TYR A 265 4.13 9.30 24.81
C TYR A 265 3.61 8.39 23.67
N TYR A 266 4.43 7.46 23.20
CA TYR A 266 3.98 6.52 22.17
C TYR A 266 2.81 5.67 22.63
N SER A 267 2.81 5.22 23.89
CA SER A 267 1.76 4.35 24.40
C SER A 267 0.42 5.07 24.41
N THR A 268 0.39 6.35 24.80
CA THR A 268 -0.83 7.16 24.79
C THR A 268 -1.26 7.52 23.37
N ALA A 269 -0.32 7.84 22.48
CA ALA A 269 -0.60 8.13 21.07
C ALA A 269 -1.12 6.91 20.29
N ALA A 270 -0.66 5.70 20.64
CA ALA A 270 -1.03 4.46 19.96
C ALA A 270 -2.39 3.89 20.39
N LEU A 271 -2.98 4.35 21.50
CA LEU A 271 -4.29 3.87 21.96
C LEU A 271 -5.37 4.12 20.90
N GLY A 272 -6.24 3.13 20.72
CA GLY A 272 -7.49 3.31 19.98
C GLY A 272 -8.35 4.37 20.66
N GLU A 273 -9.18 5.07 19.89
CA GLU A 273 -9.91 6.25 20.37
C GLU A 273 -10.78 5.95 21.59
N LYS A 274 -11.60 4.90 21.50
CA LYS A 274 -12.44 4.42 22.61
C LYS A 274 -11.64 4.22 23.90
N LYS A 275 -10.53 3.47 23.83
CA LYS A 275 -9.66 3.20 24.98
C LYS A 275 -8.97 4.45 25.51
N PHE A 276 -8.69 5.43 24.65
CA PHE A 276 -8.08 6.69 25.08
C PHE A 276 -9.11 7.52 25.86
N ILE A 277 -10.34 7.63 25.36
CA ILE A 277 -11.43 8.37 26.02
C ILE A 277 -11.76 7.73 27.39
N GLU A 278 -11.96 6.41 27.43
CA GLU A 278 -12.23 5.66 28.67
C GLU A 278 -11.15 5.88 29.75
N ARG A 279 -9.90 6.09 29.34
CA ARG A 279 -8.77 6.20 30.26
C ARG A 279 -8.40 7.63 30.64
N PHE A 280 -8.59 8.58 29.73
CA PHE A 280 -8.04 9.94 29.86
C PHE A 280 -9.07 11.06 29.68
N VAL A 281 -10.32 10.74 29.35
CA VAL A 281 -11.40 11.73 29.22
C VAL A 281 -12.48 11.45 30.27
N HIS A 282 -13.19 10.33 30.18
CA HIS A 282 -14.32 10.01 31.08
C HIS A 282 -13.98 10.12 32.58
N PRO A 283 -12.83 9.63 33.08
CA PRO A 283 -12.52 9.72 34.51
C PRO A 283 -12.37 11.15 35.06
N TYR A 284 -12.26 12.15 34.17
CA TYR A 284 -11.98 13.54 34.54
C TYR A 284 -13.10 14.51 34.13
N GLU A 285 -14.22 14.01 33.61
CA GLU A 285 -15.36 14.86 33.21
C GLU A 285 -15.97 15.63 34.38
N ASP A 286 -16.07 15.00 35.55
CA ASP A 286 -16.58 15.65 36.78
C ASP A 286 -15.61 16.73 37.31
N HIS A 287 -14.34 16.65 36.93
CA HIS A 287 -13.28 17.57 37.38
C HIS A 287 -13.06 18.73 36.41
N ILE A 288 -13.41 18.55 35.14
CA ILE A 288 -13.24 19.54 34.07
C ILE A 288 -14.53 19.59 33.25
N ALA A 289 -15.38 20.57 33.54
CA ALA A 289 -16.63 20.77 32.82
C ALA A 289 -16.37 20.91 31.30
N GLY A 290 -17.13 20.15 30.50
CA GLY A 290 -17.04 20.18 29.03
C GLY A 290 -15.81 19.49 28.43
N LEU A 291 -15.02 18.74 29.21
CA LEU A 291 -13.79 18.09 28.73
C LEU A 291 -14.02 17.18 27.51
N ALA A 292 -15.06 16.35 27.56
CA ALA A 292 -15.37 15.41 26.49
C ALA A 292 -15.73 16.12 25.18
N ASP A 293 -16.59 17.14 25.27
CA ASP A 293 -17.00 17.96 24.13
C ASP A 293 -15.83 18.73 23.54
N ALA A 294 -14.99 19.33 24.40
CA ALA A 294 -13.78 20.03 23.98
C ALA A 294 -12.83 19.08 23.24
N TYR A 295 -12.51 17.92 23.82
CA TYR A 295 -11.64 16.93 23.20
C TYR A 295 -12.22 16.41 21.87
N GLY A 296 -13.51 16.10 21.83
CA GLY A 296 -14.20 15.65 20.63
C GLY A 296 -14.21 16.69 19.51
N SER A 297 -14.44 17.96 19.85
CA SER A 297 -14.42 19.09 18.91
C SER A 297 -13.04 19.26 18.26
N ILE A 298 -11.97 19.22 19.06
CA ILE A 298 -10.59 19.29 18.55
C ILE A 298 -10.29 18.08 17.64
N CYS A 299 -10.65 16.87 18.04
CA CYS A 299 -10.40 15.67 17.24
C CYS A 299 -11.16 15.68 15.90
N SER A 300 -12.31 16.34 15.84
CA SER A 300 -13.10 16.50 14.60
C SER A 300 -12.55 17.58 13.66
N GLY A 301 -11.63 18.43 14.13
CA GLY A 301 -11.08 19.55 13.37
C GLY A 301 -12.05 20.73 13.22
N LYS A 302 -13.08 20.82 14.07
CA LYS A 302 -14.07 21.90 14.07
C LYS A 302 -13.57 23.19 14.73
N VAL A 303 -12.42 23.16 15.41
CA VAL A 303 -11.78 24.34 15.98
C VAL A 303 -10.70 24.84 15.02
N ALA A 304 -11.03 25.88 14.25
CA ALA A 304 -10.13 26.47 13.25
C ALA A 304 -9.01 27.34 13.85
N ASN A 305 -9.08 27.69 15.14
CA ASN A 305 -8.11 28.59 15.79
C ASN A 305 -7.73 28.06 17.18
N GLY A 306 -6.50 27.56 17.31
CA GLY A 306 -5.79 27.40 18.58
C GLY A 306 -6.32 26.29 19.50
N VAL A 307 -5.45 25.38 19.91
CA VAL A 307 -5.74 24.40 20.98
C VAL A 307 -5.71 25.05 22.39
N ALA A 308 -5.27 26.30 22.45
CA ALA A 308 -5.10 27.11 23.64
C ALA A 308 -6.41 27.46 24.40
N PRO A 309 -7.49 27.97 23.74
CA PRO A 309 -8.51 28.68 24.51
C PRO A 309 -9.46 27.80 25.33
N LEU A 310 -9.69 26.54 24.94
CA LEU A 310 -10.67 25.65 25.60
C LEU A 310 -10.08 24.77 26.70
N LEU A 311 -8.76 24.65 26.76
CA LEU A 311 -8.04 23.77 27.69
C LEU A 311 -7.25 24.55 28.76
N GLY A 312 -7.32 25.89 28.73
CA GLY A 312 -6.67 26.76 29.70
C GLY A 312 -5.14 26.80 29.55
N LEU A 313 -4.64 26.76 28.31
CA LEU A 313 -3.22 26.91 27.98
C LEU A 313 -2.99 28.16 27.13
#